data_AF-A0A1C6MQ36-F1
#
_entry.id   AF-A0A1C6MQ36-F1
#
_cell.length_a   1.000
_cell.length_b   1.000
_cell.length_c   1.000
_cell.angle_alpha   90.00
_cell.angle_beta   90.00
_cell.angle_gamma   90.00
#
_symmetry.space_group_name_H-M   'P 1'
#
loop_
_entity.id
_entity.type
_entity.pdbx_description
1 polymer ?
#
loop_
_entity_poly.entity_id
_entity_poly.type
_entity_poly.pdbx_seq_one_letter_code
_entity_poly.pdbx_strand_id
1 'polypeptide(L)'
;MSDSVTLPPGATFDALPSLPASVGSPPWPTTCTLAELGRILTMMHGPQAPSESSLKKWNAMGIFEGCSSDDAGPPLDTGRSFTQESLRRPRRAGRPGLHLNTERAIQRVRDQWPHLAHTDTQAIVELAVARTADHLQSAVAQLRPSGSIAEVEPSPLPRADATLEKIEVQLAVLHEELVAVKRELAQFSALRNNLITRLDEAVARAQESLSGRAPGAGPDPLVEARRDRDMGVLKSMMGDILESLERIESRNRRGS
;
A
#
# COMPACT_ATOMS: atom_id res chain seq x y z
N MET A 1 2.32 -14.09 -64.87
CA MET A 1 1.74 -15.06 -63.91
C MET A 1 2.89 -15.65 -63.11
N SER A 2 2.77 -15.58 -61.78
CA SER A 2 3.62 -16.20 -60.75
C SER A 2 4.94 -15.50 -60.42
N ASP A 3 4.85 -14.43 -59.62
CA ASP A 3 5.97 -14.00 -58.76
C ASP A 3 5.91 -14.78 -57.45
N SER A 4 6.90 -15.64 -57.24
CA SER A 4 7.13 -16.36 -55.99
C SER A 4 7.90 -15.47 -55.02
N VAL A 5 7.23 -15.02 -53.96
CA VAL A 5 7.87 -14.33 -52.84
C VAL A 5 8.36 -15.38 -51.83
N THR A 6 9.68 -15.55 -51.79
CA THR A 6 10.39 -16.39 -50.82
C THR A 6 10.64 -15.59 -49.54
N LEU A 7 10.05 -16.00 -48.42
CA LEU A 7 10.33 -15.47 -47.08
C LEU A 7 11.63 -16.08 -46.53
N PRO A 8 12.56 -15.28 -45.97
CA PRO A 8 13.66 -15.81 -45.16
C PRO A 8 13.19 -16.12 -43.72
N PRO A 9 13.60 -17.26 -43.12
CA PRO A 9 13.37 -17.54 -41.71
C PRO A 9 14.53 -17.01 -40.86
N GLY A 10 14.20 -16.47 -39.69
CA GLY A 10 15.17 -16.35 -38.59
C GLY A 10 15.86 -15.00 -38.45
N ALA A 11 15.12 -13.95 -38.09
CA ALA A 11 15.67 -12.89 -37.26
C ALA A 11 15.37 -13.27 -35.80
N THR A 12 16.39 -13.78 -35.14
CA THR A 12 16.48 -13.88 -33.68
C THR A 12 16.02 -12.57 -33.05
N PHE A 13 15.01 -12.65 -32.19
CA PHE A 13 14.64 -11.54 -31.31
C PHE A 13 15.85 -11.20 -30.45
N ASP A 14 16.46 -10.05 -30.76
CA ASP A 14 17.46 -9.42 -29.93
C ASP A 14 16.91 -9.33 -28.50
N ALA A 15 17.74 -9.78 -27.58
CA ALA A 15 17.50 -9.76 -26.16
C ALA A 15 17.08 -8.33 -25.74
N LEU A 16 15.89 -8.23 -25.16
CA LEU A 16 15.52 -7.08 -24.33
C LEU A 16 16.69 -6.80 -23.38
N PRO A 17 17.13 -5.54 -23.23
CA PRO A 17 18.10 -5.21 -22.19
C PRO A 17 17.46 -5.58 -20.86
N SER A 18 17.96 -6.65 -20.25
CA SER A 18 17.64 -7.07 -18.90
C SER A 18 17.84 -5.85 -18.00
N LEU A 19 16.72 -5.28 -17.54
CA LEU A 19 16.71 -4.29 -16.46
C LEU A 19 17.59 -4.86 -15.35
N PRO A 20 18.59 -4.11 -14.85
CA PRO A 20 19.34 -4.59 -13.70
C PRO A 20 18.32 -4.82 -12.60
N ALA A 21 18.26 -6.05 -12.09
CA ALA A 21 17.57 -6.36 -10.86
C ALA A 21 18.22 -5.49 -9.79
N SER A 22 17.66 -4.30 -9.59
CA SER A 22 17.96 -3.46 -8.46
C SER A 22 17.53 -4.30 -7.26
N VAL A 23 18.50 -4.99 -6.65
CA VAL A 23 18.44 -5.38 -5.25
C VAL A 23 18.46 -4.07 -4.48
N GLY A 24 17.35 -3.35 -4.57
CA GLY A 24 17.16 -2.06 -3.97
C GLY A 24 17.12 -2.30 -2.48
N SER A 25 18.14 -1.81 -1.77
CA SER A 25 18.03 -1.58 -0.35
C SER A 25 16.64 -1.00 -0.07
N PRO A 26 15.89 -1.51 0.93
CA PRO A 26 14.60 -0.95 1.25
C PRO A 26 14.74 0.57 1.41
N PRO A 27 13.76 1.38 0.96
CA PRO A 27 13.85 2.85 0.99
C PRO A 27 13.86 3.41 2.43
N TRP A 28 13.80 2.53 3.43
CA TRP A 28 13.72 2.82 4.85
C TRP A 28 14.95 2.25 5.57
N PRO A 29 15.35 2.83 6.71
CA PRO A 29 16.42 2.27 7.53
C PRO A 29 16.07 0.84 7.98
N THR A 30 17.08 0.01 8.21
CA THR A 30 16.89 -1.38 8.70
C THR A 30 16.40 -1.43 10.14
N THR A 31 16.74 -0.41 10.93
CA THR A 31 16.27 -0.24 12.30
C THR A 31 15.59 1.11 12.48
N CYS A 32 14.50 1.14 13.25
CA CYS A 32 13.75 2.35 13.54
C CYS A 32 13.22 2.33 14.97
N THR A 33 13.09 3.52 15.55
CA THR A 33 12.31 3.73 16.77
C THR A 33 10.82 3.68 16.47
N LEU A 34 9.99 3.53 17.50
CA LEU A 34 8.52 3.51 17.36
C LEU A 34 7.96 4.81 16.73
N ALA A 35 8.58 5.96 17.01
CA ALA A 35 8.21 7.23 16.39
C ALA A 35 8.64 7.33 14.91
N GLU A 36 9.75 6.70 14.54
CA GLU A 36 10.17 6.57 13.13
C GLU A 36 9.28 5.59 12.38
N LEU A 37 8.90 4.47 12.99
CA LEU A 37 7.92 3.52 12.45
C LEU A 37 6.59 4.22 12.14
N GLY A 38 6.07 5.03 13.07
CA GLY A 38 4.86 5.81 12.84
C GLY A 38 4.96 6.73 11.62
N ARG A 39 6.10 7.40 11.44
CA ARG A 39 6.34 8.26 10.27
C ARG A 39 6.47 7.47 8.97
N ILE A 40 7.15 6.32 9.00
CA ILE A 40 7.24 5.42 7.85
C ILE A 40 5.84 4.96 7.45
N LEU A 41 5.01 4.56 8.40
CA LEU A 41 3.64 4.15 8.15
C LEU A 41 2.79 5.32 7.62
N THR A 42 2.94 6.54 8.13
CA THR A 42 2.26 7.73 7.57
C THR A 42 2.73 8.06 6.15
N MET A 43 3.99 7.82 5.82
CA MET A 43 4.47 7.97 4.45
C MET A 43 3.91 6.89 3.53
N MET A 44 3.79 5.65 4.02
CA MET A 44 3.29 4.51 3.25
C MET A 44 1.76 4.49 3.08
N HIS A 45 1.02 4.88 4.12
CA HIS A 45 -0.43 4.69 4.22
C HIS A 45 -1.21 6.01 4.42
N GLY A 46 -0.52 7.15 4.42
CA GLY A 46 -1.15 8.46 4.55
C GLY A 46 -1.95 8.61 5.85
N PRO A 47 -3.17 9.19 5.81
CA PRO A 47 -3.98 9.45 7.00
C PRO A 47 -4.54 8.18 7.65
N GLN A 48 -4.50 7.04 6.96
CA GLN A 48 -4.98 5.77 7.50
C GLN A 48 -3.94 5.05 8.35
N ALA A 49 -2.70 5.56 8.40
CA ALA A 49 -1.65 4.99 9.22
C ALA A 49 -2.03 4.98 10.71
N PRO A 50 -1.64 3.95 11.47
CA PRO A 50 -1.90 3.90 12.90
C PRO A 50 -1.19 5.07 13.60
N SER A 51 -1.93 5.73 14.49
CA SER A 51 -1.38 6.84 15.27
C SER A 51 -0.24 6.39 16.19
N GLU A 52 0.65 7.32 16.55
CA GLU A 52 1.76 7.02 17.47
C GLU A 52 1.27 6.47 18.82
N SER A 53 0.09 6.90 19.28
CA SER A 53 -0.52 6.38 20.51
C SER A 53 -0.98 4.92 20.37
N SER A 54 -1.44 4.52 19.18
CA SER A 54 -1.80 3.12 18.89
C SER A 54 -0.57 2.23 18.86
N LEU A 55 0.50 2.69 18.20
CA LEU A 55 1.78 1.98 18.17
C LEU A 55 2.37 1.83 19.58
N LYS A 56 2.26 2.87 20.44
CA LYS A 56 2.68 2.79 21.85
C LYS A 56 1.88 1.76 22.65
N LYS A 57 0.57 1.70 22.45
CA LYS A 57 -0.30 0.69 23.08
C LYS A 57 0.09 -0.71 22.65
N TRP A 58 0.36 -0.93 21.36
CA TRP A 58 0.79 -2.23 20.84
C TRP A 58 2.13 -2.67 21.36
N ASN A 59 3.07 -1.73 21.52
CA ASN A 59 4.33 -2.01 22.17
C ASN A 59 4.14 -2.41 23.64
N ALA A 60 3.26 -1.73 24.37
CA ALA A 60 2.93 -2.10 25.75
C ALA A 60 2.22 -3.45 25.86
N MET A 61 1.54 -3.90 24.81
CA MET A 61 0.92 -5.22 24.70
C MET A 61 1.87 -6.33 24.22
N GLY A 62 3.16 -6.01 24.00
CA GLY A 62 4.15 -7.00 23.55
C GLY A 62 4.05 -7.38 22.06
N ILE A 63 3.26 -6.67 21.24
CA ILE A 63 3.08 -7.02 19.81
C ILE A 63 4.40 -6.96 19.02
N PHE A 64 5.34 -6.12 19.48
CA PHE A 64 6.67 -5.99 18.89
C PHE A 64 7.74 -6.85 19.59
N GLU A 65 7.40 -7.72 20.55
CA GLU A 65 8.34 -8.70 21.10
C GLU A 65 8.82 -9.64 19.97
N GLY A 66 10.12 -9.61 19.68
CA GLY A 66 10.75 -10.31 18.54
C GLY A 66 11.04 -9.44 17.31
N CYS A 67 10.62 -8.17 17.33
CA CYS A 67 11.09 -7.14 16.39
C CYS A 67 12.28 -6.34 16.94
N SER A 68 12.63 -6.49 18.22
CA SER A 68 13.78 -5.80 18.82
C SER A 68 15.08 -6.17 18.11
N SER A 69 15.82 -5.16 17.66
CA SER A 69 17.18 -5.33 17.16
C SER A 69 18.13 -5.34 18.36
N ASP A 70 18.17 -6.45 19.11
CA ASP A 70 19.07 -6.61 20.27
C ASP A 70 20.54 -6.80 19.87
N ASP A 71 20.87 -6.77 18.58
CA ASP A 71 22.24 -6.88 18.09
C ASP A 71 22.83 -5.49 17.83
N ALA A 72 23.30 -4.85 18.90
CA ALA A 72 24.04 -3.59 18.87
C ALA A 72 25.49 -3.83 18.43
N GLY A 73 25.69 -4.16 17.15
CA GLY A 73 26.89 -3.70 16.46
C GLY A 73 26.87 -2.17 16.34
N PRO A 74 28.03 -1.48 16.35
CA PRO A 74 28.06 -0.02 16.25
C PRO A 74 27.34 0.44 14.97
N PRO A 75 26.70 1.63 14.98
CA PRO A 75 25.91 2.09 13.85
C PRO A 75 26.82 2.25 12.65
N LEU A 76 26.78 1.28 11.74
CA LEU A 76 27.33 1.48 10.41
C LEU A 76 26.47 2.55 9.77
N ASP A 77 27.09 3.70 9.52
CA ASP A 77 26.60 4.80 8.71
C ASP A 77 26.35 4.28 7.28
N THR A 78 25.29 3.49 7.10
CA THR A 78 24.80 3.12 5.78
C THR A 78 24.00 4.28 5.22
N GLY A 79 24.69 5.06 4.39
CA GLY A 79 24.14 5.78 3.23
C GLY A 79 23.04 6.79 3.52
N ARG A 80 23.41 8.09 3.53
CA ARG A 80 22.48 9.22 3.42
C ARG A 80 21.52 9.01 2.24
N SER A 81 20.31 8.54 2.54
CA SER A 81 19.21 8.44 1.59
C SER A 81 18.25 9.61 1.83
N PHE A 82 17.65 10.15 0.77
CA PHE A 82 16.73 11.29 0.81
C PHE A 82 15.56 11.11 1.81
N THR A 83 15.14 9.88 2.05
CA THR A 83 14.12 9.50 3.05
C THR A 83 14.62 9.60 4.50
N GLN A 84 15.91 9.39 4.74
CA GLN A 84 16.53 9.46 6.07
C GLN A 84 16.57 10.90 6.60
N GLU A 85 16.80 11.87 5.72
CA GLU A 85 16.82 13.30 6.08
C GLU A 85 15.41 13.76 6.53
N SER A 86 14.37 13.27 5.87
CA SER A 86 12.96 13.52 6.25
C SER A 86 12.57 12.90 7.61
N LEU A 87 13.31 11.88 8.07
CA LEU A 87 13.13 11.25 9.38
C LEU A 87 13.93 11.94 10.49
N ARG A 88 14.84 12.87 10.18
CA ARG A 88 15.64 13.60 11.17
C ARG A 88 15.03 14.96 11.52
N ARG A 89 14.13 14.99 12.52
CA ARG A 89 13.84 16.22 13.28
C ARG A 89 14.83 16.39 14.44
N PRO A 90 15.06 17.62 14.94
CA PRO A 90 15.95 17.87 16.08
C PRO A 90 15.52 17.01 17.28
N ARG A 91 16.42 16.12 17.71
CA ARG A 91 16.18 15.19 18.82
C ARG A 91 16.00 15.99 20.10
N ARG A 92 14.77 16.05 20.65
CA ARG A 92 14.60 16.37 22.07
C ARG A 92 15.15 15.19 22.86
N ALA A 93 16.17 15.45 23.68
CA ALA A 93 16.81 14.47 24.54
C ALA A 93 15.74 13.73 25.38
N GLY A 94 15.56 12.43 25.14
CA GLY A 94 14.56 11.64 25.83
C GLY A 94 14.71 10.16 25.54
N ARG A 95 15.17 9.41 26.56
CA ARG A 95 15.31 7.94 26.73
C ARG A 95 15.88 7.11 25.56
N PRO A 96 16.74 6.13 25.83
CA PRO A 96 17.11 5.13 24.82
C PRO A 96 15.83 4.46 24.32
N GLY A 97 15.50 4.71 23.05
CA GLY A 97 14.31 4.20 22.42
C GLY A 97 14.47 2.71 22.12
N LEU A 98 13.38 1.95 22.24
CA LEU A 98 13.31 0.61 21.71
C LEU A 98 13.59 0.68 20.20
N HIS A 99 14.64 -0.02 19.75
CA HIS A 99 15.01 -0.13 18.35
C HIS A 99 14.38 -1.39 17.76
N LEU A 100 13.53 -1.19 16.75
CA LEU A 100 12.84 -2.25 16.06
C LEU A 100 13.47 -2.47 14.69
N ASN A 101 13.59 -3.72 14.27
CA ASN A 101 13.82 -4.06 12.87
C ASN A 101 12.61 -3.57 12.07
N THR A 102 12.85 -2.63 11.15
CA THR A 102 11.80 -1.87 10.47
C THR A 102 10.90 -2.75 9.62
N GLU A 103 11.47 -3.73 8.92
CA GLU A 103 10.71 -4.64 8.07
C GLU A 103 9.80 -5.56 8.89
N ARG A 104 10.34 -6.17 9.96
CA ARG A 104 9.54 -7.01 10.87
C ARG A 104 8.44 -6.21 11.56
N ALA A 105 8.74 -4.98 11.98
CA ALA A 105 7.76 -4.11 12.62
C ALA A 105 6.63 -3.71 11.68
N ILE A 106 6.92 -3.37 10.41
CA ILE A 106 5.91 -3.08 9.40
C ILE A 106 5.03 -4.31 9.15
N GLN A 107 5.63 -5.50 9.07
CA GLN A 107 4.87 -6.73 8.88
C GLN A 107 3.90 -6.97 10.05
N ARG A 108 4.37 -6.84 11.30
CA ARG A 108 3.51 -6.97 12.49
C ARG A 108 2.37 -5.96 12.51
N VAL A 109 2.60 -4.75 12.03
CA VAL A 109 1.55 -3.72 11.90
C VAL A 109 0.50 -4.12 10.87
N ARG A 110 0.90 -4.70 9.73
CA ARG A 110 -0.03 -5.21 8.72
C ARG A 110 -0.86 -6.38 9.23
N ASP A 111 -0.23 -7.30 9.96
CA ASP A 111 -0.91 -8.45 10.57
C ASP A 111 -1.96 -7.97 11.60
N GLN A 112 -1.61 -6.96 12.41
CA GLN A 112 -2.50 -6.42 13.43
C GLN A 112 -3.60 -5.50 12.85
N TRP A 113 -3.42 -4.99 11.63
CA TRP A 113 -4.34 -4.04 11.00
C TRP A 113 -4.55 -4.37 9.51
N PRO A 114 -5.31 -5.43 9.22
CA PRO A 114 -5.50 -5.93 7.84
C PRO A 114 -6.18 -4.91 6.91
N HIS A 115 -6.90 -3.93 7.46
CA HIS A 115 -7.50 -2.84 6.68
C HIS A 115 -6.46 -1.92 6.01
N LEU A 116 -5.20 -1.91 6.46
CA LEU A 116 -4.09 -1.21 5.80
C LEU A 116 -3.64 -1.88 4.49
N ALA A 117 -4.05 -3.14 4.22
CA ALA A 117 -3.72 -3.80 2.95
C ALA A 117 -4.50 -3.23 1.76
N HIS A 118 -5.60 -2.52 2.02
CA HIS A 118 -6.50 -1.95 1.01
C HIS A 118 -6.35 -0.42 0.92
N THR A 119 -5.24 0.14 1.44
CA THR A 119 -5.06 1.59 1.41
C THR A 119 -5.04 2.09 -0.02
N ASP A 120 -5.96 3.01 -0.31
CA ASP A 120 -6.09 3.64 -1.61
C ASP A 120 -4.81 4.44 -1.93
N THR A 121 -4.04 3.93 -2.88
CA THR A 121 -2.81 4.55 -3.37
C THR A 121 -3.03 5.97 -3.87
N GLN A 122 -4.25 6.31 -4.29
CA GLN A 122 -4.62 7.64 -4.75
C GLN A 122 -4.59 8.67 -3.60
N ALA A 123 -5.13 8.33 -2.43
CA ALA A 123 -5.14 9.21 -1.26
C ALA A 123 -3.72 9.51 -0.74
N ILE A 124 -2.78 8.57 -0.91
CA ILE A 124 -1.36 8.75 -0.55
C ILE A 124 -0.68 9.74 -1.49
N VAL A 125 -0.92 9.62 -2.79
CA VAL A 125 -0.39 10.55 -3.80
C VAL A 125 -0.97 11.95 -3.60
N GLU A 126 -2.29 12.08 -3.39
CA GLU A 126 -2.94 13.37 -3.14
C GLU A 126 -2.37 14.07 -1.90
N LEU A 127 -2.11 13.33 -0.82
CA LEU A 127 -1.50 13.87 0.39
C LEU A 127 -0.03 14.28 0.19
N ALA A 128 0.72 13.51 -0.60
CA ALA A 128 2.10 13.85 -0.94
C ALA A 128 2.17 15.12 -1.81
N VAL A 129 1.26 15.25 -2.78
CA VAL A 129 1.07 16.45 -3.62
C VAL A 129 0.66 17.64 -2.77
N ALA A 130 -0.27 17.49 -1.83
CA ALA A 130 -0.66 18.56 -0.91
C ALA A 130 0.52 19.04 -0.06
N ARG A 131 1.31 18.12 0.50
CA ARG A 131 2.51 18.49 1.29
C ARG A 131 3.59 19.18 0.46
N THR A 132 3.80 18.76 -0.78
CA THR A 132 4.75 19.43 -1.67
C THR A 132 4.25 20.81 -2.08
N ALA A 133 2.95 20.97 -2.33
CA ALA A 133 2.33 22.26 -2.57
C ALA A 133 2.49 23.20 -1.36
N ASP A 134 2.25 22.73 -0.14
CA ASP A 134 2.44 23.51 1.09
C ASP A 134 3.90 23.92 1.29
N HIS A 135 4.84 23.01 1.03
CA HIS A 135 6.27 23.32 1.12
C HIS A 135 6.70 24.37 0.08
N LEU A 136 6.21 24.27 -1.16
CA LEU A 136 6.46 25.26 -2.19
C LEU A 136 5.82 26.61 -1.84
N GLN A 137 4.59 26.62 -1.32
CA GLN A 137 3.95 27.86 -0.85
C GLN A 137 4.71 28.50 0.31
N SER A 138 5.19 27.70 1.26
CA SER A 138 6.02 28.20 2.37
C SER A 138 7.36 28.74 1.90
N ALA A 139 8.03 28.06 0.96
CA ALA A 139 9.28 28.53 0.36
C ALA A 139 9.07 29.83 -0.44
N VAL A 140 7.99 29.91 -1.23
CA VAL A 140 7.62 31.12 -1.98
C VAL A 140 7.27 32.27 -1.05
N ALA A 141 6.59 31.99 0.07
CA ALA A 141 6.29 33.01 1.09
C ALA A 141 7.57 33.53 1.78
N GLN A 142 8.58 32.69 1.95
CA GLN A 142 9.89 33.10 2.49
C GLN A 142 10.73 33.89 1.47
N LEU A 143 10.56 33.62 0.18
CA LEU A 143 11.21 34.35 -0.91
C LEU A 143 10.49 35.65 -1.28
N ARG A 144 9.25 35.85 -0.80
CA ARG A 144 8.54 37.11 -0.96
C ARG A 144 9.25 38.17 -0.11
N PRO A 145 9.85 39.21 -0.72
CA PRO A 145 10.57 40.22 0.04
C PRO A 145 9.59 40.95 0.95
N SER A 146 9.73 40.75 2.27
CA SER A 146 9.13 41.65 3.24
C SER A 146 9.80 43.00 3.03
N GLY A 147 9.06 43.96 2.48
CA GLY A 147 9.47 45.35 2.34
C GLY A 147 9.75 45.95 3.72
N SER A 148 10.98 45.79 4.17
CA SER A 148 11.61 46.52 5.25
C SER A 148 12.83 47.17 4.63
N ILE A 149 12.64 48.41 4.17
CA ILE A 149 13.71 49.29 3.70
C ILE A 149 14.65 49.52 4.89
N ALA A 150 15.74 48.76 4.93
CA ALA A 150 16.94 49.12 5.67
C ALA A 150 18.01 49.36 4.62
N GLU A 151 18.24 50.65 4.38
CA GLU A 151 19.28 51.23 3.54
C GLU A 151 20.65 50.66 3.94
N VAL A 152 21.24 49.83 3.07
CA VAL A 152 22.61 49.36 3.18
C VAL A 152 23.33 49.72 1.88
N GLU A 153 24.45 50.42 2.07
CA GLU A 153 25.42 50.96 1.10
C GLU A 153 25.74 50.03 -0.10
N PRO A 154 25.88 50.57 -1.32
CA PRO A 154 26.10 49.77 -2.51
C PRO A 154 27.57 49.33 -2.64
N SER A 155 27.78 48.02 -2.54
CA SER A 155 29.02 47.31 -2.88
C SER A 155 28.91 46.73 -4.32
N PRO A 156 30.00 46.60 -5.10
CA PRO A 156 29.93 46.57 -6.56
C PRO A 156 29.38 45.25 -7.12
N LEU A 157 28.35 45.37 -7.95
CA LEU A 157 27.75 44.30 -8.77
C LEU A 157 28.76 43.73 -9.77
N PRO A 158 28.88 42.39 -9.81
CA PRO A 158 28.45 41.68 -11.01
C PRO A 158 27.75 40.33 -10.67
N ARG A 159 26.78 39.93 -11.52
CA ARG A 159 26.12 38.59 -11.62
C ARG A 159 24.70 38.39 -11.04
N ALA A 160 23.91 39.42 -10.79
CA ALA A 160 22.47 39.23 -10.47
C ALA A 160 21.66 38.78 -11.72
N ASP A 161 21.96 39.32 -12.89
CA ASP A 161 21.18 39.08 -14.11
C ASP A 161 21.33 37.63 -14.63
N ALA A 162 22.53 37.06 -14.56
CA ALA A 162 22.78 35.67 -14.96
C ALA A 162 22.11 34.62 -14.05
N THR A 163 21.75 34.99 -12.82
CA THR A 163 20.97 34.12 -11.93
C THR A 163 19.47 34.21 -12.22
N LEU A 164 18.99 35.37 -12.66
CA LEU A 164 17.60 35.61 -13.03
C LEU A 164 17.24 34.88 -14.32
N GLU A 165 18.08 34.95 -15.35
CA GLU A 165 17.90 34.20 -16.60
C GLU A 165 17.85 32.69 -16.37
N LYS A 166 18.68 32.16 -15.47
CA LYS A 166 18.66 30.73 -15.12
C LYS A 166 17.36 30.32 -14.44
N ILE A 167 16.81 31.18 -13.58
CA ILE A 167 15.52 30.94 -12.92
C ILE A 167 14.38 30.98 -13.96
N GLU A 168 14.42 31.92 -14.90
CA GLU A 168 13.42 31.99 -15.99
C GLU A 168 13.44 30.75 -16.88
N VAL A 169 14.63 30.27 -17.25
CA VAL A 169 14.78 29.02 -18.01
C VAL A 169 14.26 27.81 -17.21
N GLN A 170 14.56 27.73 -15.92
CA GLN A 170 14.05 26.66 -15.07
C GLN A 170 12.53 26.71 -14.90
N LEU A 171 11.94 27.91 -14.80
CA LEU A 171 10.49 28.08 -14.75
C LEU A 171 9.82 27.67 -16.07
N ALA A 172 10.44 27.93 -17.21
CA ALA A 172 9.94 27.48 -18.50
C ALA A 172 9.94 25.95 -18.61
N VAL A 173 11.03 25.29 -18.20
CA VAL A 173 11.12 23.82 -18.18
C VAL A 173 10.08 23.20 -17.24
N LEU A 174 9.95 23.73 -16.01
CA LEU A 174 8.94 23.26 -15.06
C LEU A 174 7.51 23.48 -15.59
N HIS A 175 7.27 24.56 -16.33
CA HIS A 175 5.98 24.80 -16.96
C HIS A 175 5.66 23.74 -18.02
N GLU A 176 6.62 23.38 -18.87
CA GLU A 176 6.46 22.32 -19.86
C GLU A 176 6.19 20.95 -19.20
N GLU A 177 6.92 20.62 -18.13
CA GLU A 177 6.69 19.40 -17.36
C GLU A 177 5.28 19.38 -16.75
N LEU A 178 4.80 20.50 -16.18
CA LEU A 178 3.43 20.59 -15.66
C LEU A 178 2.37 20.45 -16.75
N VAL A 179 2.62 20.96 -17.96
CA VAL A 179 1.72 20.77 -19.09
C VAL A 179 1.69 19.30 -19.53
N ALA A 180 2.84 18.62 -19.54
CA ALA A 180 2.91 17.18 -19.82
C ALA A 180 2.15 16.37 -18.78
N VAL A 181 2.36 16.62 -17.48
CA VAL A 181 1.64 15.96 -16.38
C VAL A 181 0.13 16.20 -16.47
N LYS A 182 -0.31 17.42 -16.82
CA LYS A 182 -1.75 17.70 -17.03
C LYS A 182 -2.34 16.88 -18.17
N ARG A 183 -1.59 16.64 -19.25
CA ARG A 183 -2.03 15.79 -20.37
C ARG A 183 -2.13 14.33 -19.94
N GLU A 184 -1.15 13.81 -19.21
CA GLU A 184 -1.19 12.46 -18.67
C GLU A 184 -2.36 12.28 -17.69
N LEU A 185 -2.58 13.25 -16.79
CA LEU A 185 -3.72 13.24 -15.87
C LEU A 185 -5.06 13.22 -16.60
N ALA A 186 -5.19 13.97 -17.70
CA ALA A 186 -6.39 13.94 -18.54
C ALA A 186 -6.58 12.55 -19.19
N GLN A 187 -5.50 11.90 -19.63
CA GLN A 187 -5.56 10.53 -20.16
C GLN A 187 -5.95 9.50 -19.09
N PHE A 188 -5.40 9.61 -17.87
CA PHE A 188 -5.79 8.75 -16.75
C PHE A 188 -7.25 8.99 -16.32
N SER A 189 -7.72 10.23 -16.35
CA SER A 189 -9.13 10.57 -16.09
C SER A 189 -10.06 9.93 -17.13
N ALA A 190 -9.68 9.94 -18.41
CA ALA A 190 -10.42 9.25 -19.46
C ALA A 190 -10.44 7.71 -19.25
N LEU A 191 -9.30 7.12 -18.86
CA LEU A 191 -9.20 5.69 -18.54
C LEU A 191 -10.08 5.33 -17.33
N ARG A 192 -10.10 6.17 -16.29
CA ARG A 192 -10.96 5.99 -15.11
C ARG A 192 -12.43 5.97 -15.50
N ASN A 193 -12.87 6.93 -16.31
CA ASN A 193 -14.27 6.99 -16.75
C ASN A 193 -14.65 5.76 -17.60
N ASN A 194 -13.71 5.22 -18.40
CA ASN A 194 -13.91 3.96 -19.10
C ASN A 194 -14.00 2.74 -18.16
N LEU A 195 -13.19 2.72 -17.09
CA LEU A 195 -13.23 1.64 -16.11
C LEU A 195 -14.53 1.66 -15.29
N ILE A 196 -14.99 2.84 -14.86
CA ILE A 196 -16.26 3.01 -14.14
C ILE A 196 -17.41 2.48 -14.99
N THR A 197 -17.50 2.90 -16.26
CA THR A 197 -18.54 2.42 -17.17
C THR A 197 -18.49 0.90 -17.38
N ARG A 198 -17.30 0.31 -17.54
CA ARG A 198 -17.14 -1.16 -17.63
C ARG A 198 -17.53 -1.90 -16.34
N LEU A 199 -17.24 -1.32 -15.19
CA LEU A 199 -17.63 -1.87 -13.89
C LEU A 199 -19.15 -1.80 -13.73
N ASP A 200 -19.77 -0.67 -14.07
CA ASP A 200 -21.23 -0.51 -14.03
C ASP A 200 -21.91 -1.51 -14.97
N GLU A 201 -21.37 -1.73 -16.19
CA GLU A 201 -21.87 -2.76 -17.11
C GLU A 201 -21.68 -4.19 -16.59
N ALA A 202 -20.57 -4.47 -15.90
CA ALA A 202 -20.33 -5.78 -15.29
C ALA A 202 -21.26 -6.02 -14.10
N VAL A 203 -21.50 -5.00 -13.27
CA VAL A 203 -22.45 -5.03 -12.16
C VAL A 203 -23.87 -5.18 -12.67
N ALA A 204 -24.27 -4.44 -13.70
CA ALA A 204 -25.58 -4.57 -14.34
C ALA A 204 -25.79 -6.01 -14.87
N ARG A 205 -24.80 -6.57 -15.58
CA ARG A 205 -24.85 -7.97 -16.05
C ARG A 205 -24.90 -8.99 -14.91
N ALA A 206 -24.16 -8.76 -13.83
CA ALA A 206 -24.20 -9.63 -12.66
C ALA A 206 -25.58 -9.55 -11.98
N GLN A 207 -26.13 -8.34 -11.81
CA GLN A 207 -27.46 -8.12 -11.28
C GLN A 207 -28.54 -8.73 -12.16
N GLU A 208 -28.43 -8.64 -13.49
CA GLU A 208 -29.33 -9.31 -14.43
C GLU A 208 -29.21 -10.84 -14.32
N SER A 209 -28.01 -11.39 -14.15
CA SER A 209 -27.84 -12.83 -13.92
C SER A 209 -28.43 -13.31 -12.59
N LEU A 210 -28.36 -12.45 -11.56
CA LEU A 210 -28.91 -12.72 -10.23
C LEU A 210 -30.43 -12.53 -10.18
N SER A 211 -30.93 -11.49 -10.85
CA SER A 211 -32.36 -11.12 -10.91
C SER A 211 -33.11 -11.94 -11.97
N GLY A 212 -32.39 -12.50 -12.94
CA GLY A 212 -32.86 -13.53 -13.86
C GLY A 212 -33.25 -14.83 -13.15
N ARG A 213 -32.90 -14.98 -11.87
CA ARG A 213 -33.55 -15.95 -10.98
C ARG A 213 -34.92 -15.39 -10.58
N ALA A 214 -35.94 -15.84 -11.31
CA ALA A 214 -37.33 -15.39 -11.19
C ALA A 214 -37.76 -15.14 -9.73
N PRO A 215 -38.46 -14.02 -9.45
CA PRO A 215 -38.99 -13.72 -8.11
C PRO A 215 -40.13 -14.70 -7.81
N GLY A 216 -39.78 -15.83 -7.20
CA GLY A 216 -40.69 -16.94 -6.94
C GLY A 216 -40.02 -18.30 -6.74
N ALA A 217 -38.73 -18.45 -7.09
CA ALA A 217 -37.99 -19.68 -6.82
C ALA A 217 -37.47 -19.68 -5.37
N GLY A 218 -38.35 -20.05 -4.42
CA GLY A 218 -37.95 -20.52 -3.10
C GLY A 218 -36.99 -21.71 -3.18
N PRO A 219 -36.39 -22.14 -2.05
CA PRO A 219 -35.59 -23.37 -2.03
C PRO A 219 -36.41 -24.49 -2.65
N ASP A 220 -35.82 -25.18 -3.63
CA ASP A 220 -36.52 -26.18 -4.43
C ASP A 220 -37.11 -27.23 -3.46
N PRO A 221 -38.45 -27.34 -3.35
CA PRO A 221 -39.10 -28.19 -2.36
C PRO A 221 -38.71 -29.67 -2.53
N LEU A 222 -38.27 -30.07 -3.73
CA LEU A 222 -37.75 -31.41 -3.98
C LEU A 222 -36.36 -31.62 -3.38
N VAL A 223 -35.52 -30.58 -3.38
CA VAL A 223 -34.19 -30.60 -2.75
C VAL A 223 -34.33 -30.61 -1.23
N GLU A 224 -35.27 -29.82 -0.68
CA GLU A 224 -35.59 -29.80 0.75
C GLU A 224 -36.14 -31.17 1.22
N ALA A 225 -37.11 -31.73 0.50
CA ALA A 225 -37.68 -33.05 0.81
C ALA A 225 -36.63 -34.18 0.70
N ARG A 226 -35.70 -34.08 -0.26
CA ARG A 226 -34.59 -35.04 -0.38
C ARG A 226 -33.64 -34.93 0.81
N ARG A 227 -33.30 -33.70 1.22
CA ARG A 227 -32.44 -33.43 2.37
C ARG A 227 -33.06 -33.96 3.66
N ASP A 228 -34.35 -33.76 3.86
CA ASP A 228 -35.08 -34.26 5.03
C ASP A 228 -35.13 -35.79 5.06
N ARG A 229 -35.34 -36.44 3.91
CA ARG A 229 -35.29 -37.89 3.80
C ARG A 229 -33.91 -38.42 4.17
N ASP A 230 -32.85 -37.84 3.60
CA ASP A 230 -31.48 -38.30 3.85
C ASP A 230 -31.06 -38.06 5.31
N MET A 231 -31.51 -36.95 5.93
CA MET A 231 -31.37 -36.72 7.37
C MET A 231 -32.15 -37.74 8.21
N GLY A 232 -33.32 -38.19 7.75
CA GLY A 232 -34.08 -39.27 8.38
C GLY A 232 -33.34 -40.62 8.34
N VAL A 233 -32.74 -40.97 7.20
CA VAL A 233 -31.92 -42.18 7.06
C VAL A 233 -30.70 -42.11 7.97
N LEU A 234 -30.02 -40.96 8.03
CA LEU A 234 -28.86 -40.78 8.91
C LEU A 234 -29.23 -40.92 10.39
N LYS A 235 -30.36 -40.36 10.82
CA LYS A 235 -30.89 -40.53 12.19
C LYS A 235 -31.19 -41.99 12.51
N SER A 236 -31.78 -42.72 11.57
CA SER A 236 -32.03 -44.16 11.72
C SER A 236 -30.72 -44.93 11.90
N MET A 237 -29.74 -44.70 11.02
CA MET A 237 -28.44 -45.39 11.10
C MET A 237 -27.69 -45.07 12.40
N MET A 238 -27.72 -43.82 12.86
CA MET A 238 -27.13 -43.45 14.15
C MET A 238 -27.86 -44.11 15.32
N GLY A 239 -29.20 -44.23 15.26
CA GLY A 239 -29.98 -44.97 16.25
C GLY A 239 -29.58 -46.44 16.31
N ASP A 240 -29.50 -47.11 15.16
CA ASP A 240 -29.11 -48.52 15.06
C ASP A 240 -27.70 -48.77 15.61
N ILE A 241 -26.76 -47.86 15.34
CA ILE A 241 -25.39 -47.91 15.88
C ILE A 241 -25.40 -47.80 17.40
N LEU A 242 -26.12 -46.81 17.94
CA LEU A 242 -26.19 -46.59 19.39
C LEU A 242 -26.84 -47.78 20.10
N GLU A 243 -27.92 -48.32 19.54
CA GLU A 243 -28.59 -49.51 20.09
C GLU A 243 -27.68 -50.75 20.01
N SER A 244 -26.93 -50.91 18.92
CA SER A 244 -25.93 -51.98 18.80
C SER A 244 -24.83 -51.85 19.86
N LEU A 245 -24.34 -50.62 20.13
CA LEU A 245 -23.34 -50.37 21.17
C LEU A 245 -23.89 -50.66 22.57
N GLU A 246 -25.14 -50.28 22.87
CA GLU A 246 -25.79 -50.57 24.14
C GLU A 246 -26.00 -52.07 24.37
N ARG A 247 -26.35 -52.83 23.31
CA ARG A 247 -26.43 -54.30 23.38
C ARG A 247 -25.07 -54.93 23.64
N ILE A 248 -24.00 -54.44 23.02
CA ILE A 248 -22.63 -54.91 23.23
C ILE A 248 -22.20 -54.63 24.68
N GLU A 249 -22.46 -53.42 25.18
CA GLU A 249 -22.15 -53.04 26.57
C GLU A 249 -22.91 -53.92 27.58
N SER A 250 -24.20 -54.12 27.35
CA SER A 250 -25.06 -54.97 28.20
C SER A 250 -24.62 -56.43 28.21
N ARG A 251 -24.16 -56.95 27.06
CA ARG A 251 -23.58 -58.29 26.96
C ARG A 251 -22.25 -58.38 27.70
N ASN A 252 -21.39 -57.37 27.59
CA ASN A 252 -20.10 -57.33 28.26
C ASN A 252 -20.24 -57.25 29.79
N ARG A 253 -21.20 -56.47 30.30
CA ARG A 253 -21.49 -56.37 31.74
C ARG A 253 -22.09 -57.64 32.36
N ARG A 254 -22.73 -58.50 31.57
CA ARG A 254 -23.28 -59.79 32.04
C ARG A 254 -22.30 -60.96 31.93
N GLY A 255 -21.17 -60.75 31.24
CA GLY A 255 -20.12 -61.77 31.03
C GLY A 255 -18.94 -61.66 32.00
N SER A 256 -19.00 -60.74 32.96
CA SER A 256 -18.02 -60.55 34.04
C SER A 256 -18.64 -60.81 35.40
#